data_AF-A0A971XQB5-F1
#
_entry.id   AF-A0A971XQB5-F1
#
_cell.length_a   1.000
_cell.length_b   1.000
_cell.length_c   1.000
_cell.angle_alpha   90.00
_cell.angle_beta   90.00
_cell.angle_gamma   90.00
#
_symmetry.space_group_name_H-M   'P 1'
#
loop_
_entity.id
_entity.type
_entity.pdbx_description
1 polymer ?
#
loop_
_entity_poly.entity_id
_entity_poly.type
_entity_poly.pdbx_seq_one_letter_code
_entity_poly.pdbx_strand_id
1 'polypeptide(L)'
;MIKKWILGLLLACVPALGLAADATTQLRQFIETVRSATGQFEQQRLENRGNSRAQTGQFAFKRPGQFLWQVEQPYEQLVLSDGKVLYQYDPDLAQVTRRPVSQSIGASPAAILFGSGSLDQAFTLTNLPADQGLDWLRAQPRNPEAGFTHVDIGFRNGLPARLLLLDAFGQTTRINLSNITRNPALDDNRFTFTPPPGVDVVNMQ
;
A
#
# COMPACT_ATOMS: atom_id res chain seq x y z
N MET A 1 42.32 38.29 -51.11
CA MET A 1 42.25 36.94 -50.50
C MET A 1 42.82 37.01 -49.09
N ILE A 2 42.00 36.96 -48.03
CA ILE A 2 42.35 36.51 -46.67
C ILE A 2 41.02 36.20 -45.96
N LYS A 3 40.85 34.93 -45.61
CA LYS A 3 39.80 34.35 -44.75
C LYS A 3 40.08 34.76 -43.29
N LYS A 4 39.05 35.07 -42.47
CA LYS A 4 38.86 34.52 -41.10
C LYS A 4 37.55 34.98 -40.45
N TRP A 5 36.49 34.17 -40.38
CA TRP A 5 36.09 33.12 -39.40
C TRP A 5 34.92 33.61 -38.54
N ILE A 6 33.71 33.15 -38.89
CA ILE A 6 32.48 33.32 -38.09
C ILE A 6 32.55 32.31 -36.95
N LEU A 7 32.60 32.79 -35.71
CA LEU A 7 32.54 31.97 -34.51
C LEU A 7 31.07 31.62 -34.24
N GLY A 8 30.65 30.42 -34.66
CA GLY A 8 29.32 29.89 -34.36
C GLY A 8 29.25 29.41 -32.92
N LEU A 9 28.41 30.06 -32.11
CA LEU A 9 28.07 29.66 -30.75
C LEU A 9 27.19 28.40 -30.80
N LEU A 10 27.78 27.22 -30.64
CA LEU A 10 27.03 25.98 -30.45
C LEU A 10 26.54 25.91 -29.00
N LEU A 11 25.29 26.30 -28.78
CA LEU A 11 24.58 26.05 -27.53
C LEU A 11 24.26 24.54 -27.47
N ALA A 12 25.12 23.77 -26.81
CA ALA A 12 24.88 22.35 -26.56
C ALA A 12 23.71 22.22 -25.56
N CYS A 13 22.51 21.99 -26.09
CA CYS A 13 21.35 21.61 -25.30
C CYS A 13 21.58 20.17 -24.81
N VAL A 14 22.14 20.03 -23.61
CA VAL A 14 22.26 18.73 -22.95
C VAL A 14 20.85 18.34 -22.52
N PRO A 15 20.24 17.27 -23.05
CA PRO A 15 18.96 16.81 -22.55
C PRO A 15 19.18 16.39 -21.10
N ALA A 16 18.51 17.06 -20.17
CA ALA A 16 18.40 16.59 -18.81
C ALA A 16 17.65 15.25 -18.87
N LEU A 17 18.40 14.15 -18.88
CA LEU A 17 17.87 12.84 -18.57
C LEU A 17 17.38 12.92 -17.13
N GLY A 18 16.09 13.20 -16.96
CA GLY A 18 15.43 13.09 -15.67
C GLY A 18 15.61 11.66 -15.20
N LEU A 19 16.48 11.46 -14.21
CA LEU A 19 16.55 10.20 -13.49
C LEU A 19 15.16 9.98 -12.90
N ALA A 20 14.41 9.02 -13.46
CA ALA A 20 13.18 8.56 -12.83
C ALA A 20 13.51 8.22 -11.38
N ALA A 21 12.77 8.79 -10.43
CA ALA A 21 13.00 8.52 -9.02
C ALA A 21 12.84 7.01 -8.77
N ASP A 22 13.82 6.40 -8.11
CA ASP A 22 13.71 4.98 -7.77
C ASP A 22 12.50 4.71 -6.87
N ALA A 23 12.04 3.46 -6.84
CA ALA A 23 10.81 3.09 -6.14
C ALA A 23 10.84 3.44 -4.65
N THR A 24 12.00 3.32 -4.00
CA THR A 24 12.16 3.70 -2.59
C THR A 24 11.98 5.21 -2.40
N THR A 25 12.51 6.04 -3.30
CA THR A 25 12.27 7.50 -3.29
C THR A 25 10.79 7.82 -3.50
N GLN A 26 10.14 7.13 -4.45
CA GLN A 26 8.70 7.30 -4.69
C GLN A 26 7.86 6.93 -3.45
N LEU A 27 8.21 5.83 -2.75
CA LEU A 27 7.55 5.43 -1.51
C LEU A 27 7.72 6.48 -0.40
N ARG A 28 8.94 6.98 -0.19
CA ARG A 28 9.20 8.02 0.82
C ARG A 28 8.39 9.28 0.52
N GLN A 29 8.43 9.75 -0.73
CA GLN A 29 7.64 10.91 -1.17
C GLN A 29 6.13 10.67 -0.99
N PHE A 30 5.63 9.47 -1.30
CA PHE A 30 4.22 9.13 -1.10
C PHE A 30 3.81 9.19 0.38
N ILE A 31 4.65 8.68 1.28
CA ILE A 31 4.39 8.70 2.73
C ILE A 31 4.43 10.13 3.28
N GLU A 32 5.37 10.95 2.80
CA GLU A 32 5.55 12.33 3.25
C GLU A 32 4.44 13.27 2.75
N THR A 33 4.04 13.15 1.47
CA THR A 33 3.18 14.14 0.81
C THR A 33 1.70 13.77 0.78
N VAL A 34 1.38 12.48 0.90
CA VAL A 34 0.00 12.01 0.94
C VAL A 34 -0.41 11.90 2.41
N ARG A 35 -1.47 12.57 2.83
CA ARG A 35 -2.04 12.48 4.18
C ARG A 35 -3.35 11.71 4.19
N SER A 36 -4.07 11.69 3.08
CA SER A 36 -5.20 10.79 2.87
C SER A 36 -5.17 10.24 1.45
N ALA A 37 -5.75 9.07 1.22
CA ALA A 37 -6.10 8.64 -0.12
C ALA A 37 -7.32 7.72 -0.11
N THR A 38 -7.95 7.62 -1.27
CA THR A 38 -8.94 6.60 -1.59
C THR A 38 -8.54 5.87 -2.85
N GLY A 39 -9.09 4.68 -3.06
CA GLY A 39 -8.94 3.96 -4.31
C GLY A 39 -9.64 2.61 -4.28
N GLN A 40 -9.41 1.83 -5.33
CA GLN A 40 -9.95 0.49 -5.49
C GLN A 40 -8.81 -0.51 -5.53
N PHE A 41 -9.12 -1.75 -5.14
CA PHE A 41 -8.19 -2.86 -5.25
C PHE A 41 -8.82 -4.09 -5.88
N GLU A 42 -7.97 -4.89 -6.51
CA GLU A 42 -8.25 -6.27 -6.87
C GLU A 42 -7.12 -7.13 -6.29
N GLN A 43 -7.46 -8.10 -5.46
CA GLN A 43 -6.49 -9.01 -4.83
C GLN A 43 -6.72 -10.48 -5.20
N GLN A 44 -5.63 -11.22 -5.36
CA GLN A 44 -5.66 -12.64 -5.72
C GLN A 44 -4.41 -13.36 -5.20
N ARG A 45 -4.61 -14.56 -4.64
CA ARG A 45 -3.51 -15.48 -4.29
C ARG A 45 -2.96 -16.17 -5.54
N LEU A 46 -1.65 -16.15 -5.73
CA LEU A 46 -0.99 -16.64 -6.94
C LEU A 46 -0.87 -18.17 -6.99
N GLU A 47 -0.78 -18.81 -5.83
CA GLU A 47 -0.62 -20.26 -5.70
C GLU A 47 -1.89 -21.03 -6.12
N ASN A 48 -3.04 -20.36 -6.08
CA ASN A 48 -4.36 -20.92 -6.41
C ASN A 48 -4.86 -20.48 -7.79
N ARG A 49 -3.97 -20.37 -8.79
CA ARG A 49 -4.29 -20.07 -10.20
C ARG A 49 -5.29 -21.11 -10.76
N GLY A 50 -6.58 -20.89 -10.51
CA GLY A 50 -7.70 -21.74 -10.93
C GLY A 50 -8.88 -21.80 -9.95
N ASN A 51 -8.62 -21.74 -8.63
CA ASN A 51 -9.66 -21.97 -7.61
C ASN A 51 -9.93 -20.76 -6.69
N SER A 52 -9.06 -19.76 -6.62
CA SER A 52 -9.31 -18.55 -5.81
C SER A 52 -9.90 -17.45 -6.68
N ARG A 53 -11.17 -17.12 -6.44
CA ARG A 53 -11.80 -15.91 -7.00
C ARG A 53 -11.01 -14.69 -6.55
N ALA A 54 -10.80 -13.75 -7.47
CA ALA A 54 -10.26 -12.44 -7.10
C ALA A 54 -11.23 -11.74 -6.16
N GLN A 55 -10.69 -11.08 -5.14
CA GLN A 55 -11.49 -10.21 -4.27
C GLN A 55 -11.33 -8.78 -4.72
N THR A 56 -12.43 -8.06 -4.85
CA THR A 56 -12.44 -6.65 -5.24
C THR A 56 -13.05 -5.80 -4.14
N GLY A 57 -12.65 -4.54 -4.11
CA GLY A 57 -13.18 -3.63 -3.12
C GLY A 57 -12.52 -2.26 -3.14
N GLN A 58 -12.69 -1.55 -2.04
CA GLN A 58 -12.26 -0.18 -1.88
C GLN A 58 -11.36 -0.02 -0.67
N PHE A 59 -10.45 0.95 -0.77
CA PHE A 59 -9.63 1.35 0.36
C PHE A 59 -9.68 2.85 0.57
N ALA A 60 -9.52 3.25 1.82
CA ALA A 60 -9.30 4.63 2.21
C ALA A 60 -8.31 4.68 3.38
N PHE A 61 -7.51 5.73 3.44
CA PHE A 61 -6.70 6.00 4.63
C PHE A 61 -6.63 7.48 4.91
N LYS A 62 -6.40 7.79 6.18
CA LYS A 62 -6.10 9.13 6.68
C LYS A 62 -5.03 9.01 7.77
N ARG A 63 -3.91 9.69 7.56
CA ARG A 63 -2.80 9.68 8.50
C ARG A 63 -3.08 10.65 9.65
N PRO A 64 -2.71 10.30 10.89
CA PRO A 64 -2.05 9.05 11.29
C PRO A 64 -3.03 7.91 11.58
N GLY A 65 -2.71 6.70 11.09
CA GLY A 65 -3.28 5.44 11.59
C GLY A 65 -4.72 5.08 11.18
N GLN A 66 -5.51 6.01 10.64
CA GLN A 66 -6.88 5.70 10.20
C GLN A 66 -6.87 5.03 8.83
N PHE A 67 -7.59 3.92 8.71
CA PHE A 67 -7.58 3.09 7.52
C PHE A 67 -8.88 2.29 7.35
N LEU A 68 -9.24 2.01 6.11
CA LEU A 68 -10.36 1.17 5.72
C LEU A 68 -9.95 0.32 4.51
N TRP A 69 -10.16 -0.98 4.60
CA TRP A 69 -10.15 -1.96 3.52
C TRP A 69 -11.50 -2.66 3.52
N GLN A 70 -12.28 -2.43 2.49
CA GLN A 70 -13.59 -3.05 2.35
C GLN A 70 -13.57 -3.95 1.12
N VAL A 71 -13.59 -5.25 1.35
CA VAL A 71 -13.87 -6.24 0.30
C VAL A 71 -15.38 -6.21 0.04
N GLU A 72 -15.75 -6.07 -1.23
CA GLU A 72 -17.14 -6.05 -1.69
C GLU A 72 -17.50 -7.36 -2.40
N GLN A 73 -16.53 -8.02 -3.03
CA GLN A 73 -16.73 -9.30 -3.71
C GLN A 73 -15.57 -10.26 -3.47
N PRO A 74 -15.80 -11.59 -3.51
CA PRO A 74 -17.12 -12.23 -3.61
C PRO A 74 -17.87 -12.32 -2.27
N TYR A 75 -17.17 -12.11 -1.15
CA TYR A 75 -17.72 -12.13 0.21
C TYR A 75 -17.28 -10.85 0.91
N GLU A 76 -18.21 -10.18 1.55
CA GLU A 76 -17.97 -8.90 2.20
C GLU A 76 -17.04 -9.09 3.40
N GLN A 77 -16.00 -8.27 3.50
CA GLN A 77 -15.12 -8.25 4.66
C GLN A 77 -14.64 -6.82 4.88
N LEU A 78 -14.58 -6.39 6.14
CA LEU A 78 -14.13 -5.05 6.49
C LEU A 78 -12.94 -5.13 7.44
N VAL A 79 -11.82 -4.54 7.05
CA VAL A 79 -10.70 -4.24 7.94
C VAL A 79 -10.64 -2.73 8.12
N LEU A 80 -10.85 -2.25 9.32
CA LEU A 80 -10.96 -0.82 9.62
C LEU A 80 -10.13 -0.47 10.84
N SER A 81 -9.47 0.68 10.81
CA SER A 81 -8.79 1.23 11.97
C SER A 81 -9.13 2.69 12.18
N ASP A 82 -9.37 3.04 13.44
CA ASP A 82 -9.54 4.42 13.91
C ASP A 82 -8.21 5.08 14.33
N GLY A 83 -7.08 4.39 14.11
CA GLY A 83 -5.73 4.80 14.53
C GLY A 83 -5.32 4.31 15.92
N LYS A 84 -6.22 3.71 16.70
CA LYS A 84 -5.94 3.10 18.01
C LYS A 84 -6.20 1.60 17.99
N VAL A 85 -7.33 1.20 17.42
CA VAL A 85 -7.81 -0.17 17.33
C VAL A 85 -7.95 -0.56 15.86
N LEU A 86 -7.61 -1.79 15.55
CA LEU A 86 -7.92 -2.46 14.29
C LEU A 86 -9.12 -3.38 14.52
N TYR A 87 -10.15 -3.21 13.70
CA TYR A 87 -11.34 -4.04 13.60
C TYR A 87 -11.25 -4.88 12.34
N GLN A 88 -11.55 -6.16 12.46
CA GLN A 88 -11.77 -7.06 11.33
C GLN A 88 -13.16 -7.66 11.49
N TYR A 89 -14.05 -7.28 10.59
CA TYR A 89 -15.45 -7.69 10.57
C TYR A 89 -15.70 -8.63 9.39
N ASP A 90 -16.26 -9.79 9.71
CA ASP A 90 -16.78 -10.75 8.75
C ASP A 90 -18.30 -10.87 8.98
N PRO A 91 -19.13 -10.31 8.08
CA PRO A 91 -20.59 -10.36 8.18
C PRO A 91 -21.14 -11.78 8.11
N ASP A 92 -20.55 -12.66 7.31
CA ASP A 92 -21.04 -14.02 7.11
C ASP A 92 -20.85 -14.87 8.38
N LEU A 93 -19.80 -14.58 9.15
CA LEU A 93 -19.57 -15.19 10.46
C LEU A 93 -20.25 -14.45 11.62
N ALA A 94 -20.88 -13.30 11.35
CA ALA A 94 -21.38 -12.37 12.36
C ALA A 94 -20.34 -12.12 13.48
N GLN A 95 -19.07 -11.93 13.09
CA GLN A 95 -17.96 -11.82 14.04
C GLN A 95 -17.09 -10.59 13.75
N VAL A 96 -16.72 -9.90 14.82
CA VAL A 96 -15.74 -8.82 14.83
C VAL A 96 -14.57 -9.23 15.70
N THR A 97 -13.38 -9.14 15.13
CA THR A 97 -12.14 -9.24 15.90
C THR A 97 -11.57 -7.85 16.10
N ARG A 98 -11.21 -7.48 17.33
CA ARG A 98 -10.55 -6.19 17.61
C ARG A 98 -9.21 -6.38 18.31
N ARG A 99 -8.21 -5.59 17.91
CA ARG A 99 -6.86 -5.61 18.49
C ARG A 99 -6.18 -4.22 18.41
N PRO A 100 -5.23 -3.89 19.30
CA PRO A 100 -4.44 -2.65 19.20
C PRO A 100 -3.66 -2.53 17.88
N VAL A 101 -3.60 -1.32 17.30
CA VAL A 101 -2.82 -1.05 16.07
C VAL A 101 -1.33 -1.33 16.27
N SER A 102 -0.79 -1.08 17.46
CA SER A 102 0.61 -1.36 17.81
C SER A 102 1.01 -2.82 17.63
N GLN A 103 0.05 -3.75 17.73
CA GLN A 103 0.24 -5.19 17.55
C GLN A 103 -0.21 -5.67 16.17
N SER A 104 -0.59 -4.76 15.27
CA SER A 104 -1.22 -5.06 13.98
C SER A 104 -0.27 -4.91 12.77
N ILE A 105 1.02 -4.69 13.01
CA ILE A 105 2.05 -4.61 11.97
C ILE A 105 2.23 -6.02 11.38
N GLY A 106 1.36 -6.39 10.45
CA GLY A 106 1.24 -7.76 9.93
C GLY A 106 -0.14 -8.18 9.45
N ALA A 107 -1.19 -7.53 9.95
CA ALA A 107 -2.56 -7.96 9.70
C ALA A 107 -3.08 -7.64 8.28
N SER A 108 -2.44 -6.71 7.56
CA SER A 108 -2.79 -6.40 6.17
C SER A 108 -1.61 -5.76 5.43
N PRO A 109 -1.37 -6.08 4.14
CA PRO A 109 -0.37 -5.40 3.31
C PRO A 109 -0.59 -3.89 3.20
N ALA A 110 -1.82 -3.43 3.45
CA ALA A 110 -2.18 -2.03 3.60
C ALA A 110 -1.45 -1.32 4.76
N ALA A 111 -1.16 -2.01 5.86
CA ALA A 111 -0.51 -1.41 7.03
C ALA A 111 0.90 -0.88 6.71
N ILE A 112 1.58 -1.44 5.70
CA ILE A 112 2.89 -0.94 5.22
C ILE A 112 2.74 0.43 4.55
N LEU A 113 1.68 0.60 3.76
CA LEU A 113 1.40 1.86 3.08
C LEU A 113 0.84 2.91 4.05
N PHE A 114 0.08 2.50 5.08
CA PHE A 114 -0.74 3.43 5.88
C PHE A 114 -0.30 3.58 7.34
N GLY A 115 0.78 2.91 7.74
CA GLY A 115 1.33 2.97 9.09
C GLY A 115 1.74 4.38 9.54
N SER A 116 1.68 4.59 10.86
CA SER A 116 2.01 5.85 11.54
C SER A 116 3.46 5.96 11.99
N GLY A 117 4.30 4.96 11.72
CA GLY A 117 5.69 4.89 12.16
C GLY A 117 6.71 5.23 11.07
N SER A 118 7.96 5.46 11.49
CA SER A 118 9.09 5.66 10.57
C SER A 118 9.34 4.39 9.77
N LEU A 119 9.14 4.46 8.44
CA LEU A 119 9.28 3.32 7.54
C LEU A 119 10.63 2.60 7.71
N ASP A 120 11.73 3.34 7.82
CA ASP A 120 13.08 2.76 7.94
C ASP A 120 13.33 2.05 9.30
N GLN A 121 12.54 2.37 10.34
CA GLN A 121 12.59 1.67 11.63
C GLN A 121 11.83 0.35 11.60
N ALA A 122 10.77 0.25 10.79
CA ALA A 122 9.95 -0.95 10.69
C ALA A 122 10.44 -1.89 9.58
N PHE A 123 11.06 -1.36 8.52
CA PHE A 123 11.40 -2.10 7.31
C PHE A 123 12.84 -1.87 6.86
N THR A 124 13.42 -2.91 6.26
CA THR A 124 14.56 -2.79 5.35
C THR A 124 14.01 -2.65 3.94
N LEU A 125 14.38 -1.57 3.26
CA LEU A 125 13.92 -1.25 1.90
C LEU A 125 15.04 -1.51 0.90
N THR A 126 14.71 -2.21 -0.18
CA THR A 126 15.67 -2.52 -1.26
C THR A 126 15.00 -2.25 -2.60
N ASN A 127 15.62 -1.42 -3.46
CA ASN A 127 15.12 -1.26 -4.83
C ASN A 127 15.28 -2.57 -5.61
N LEU A 128 14.29 -2.90 -6.43
CA LEU A 128 14.28 -4.04 -7.35
C LEU A 128 14.33 -3.53 -8.80
N PRO A 129 14.70 -4.38 -9.77
CA PRO A 129 14.62 -4.03 -11.19
C PRO A 129 13.21 -3.60 -11.58
N ALA A 130 13.10 -2.57 -12.41
CA ALA A 130 11.83 -2.17 -12.99
C ALA A 130 11.26 -3.30 -13.87
N ASP A 131 9.96 -3.51 -13.79
CA ASP A 131 9.26 -4.54 -14.56
C ASP A 131 7.83 -4.10 -14.87
N GLN A 132 7.34 -4.43 -16.07
CA GLN A 132 5.98 -4.09 -16.55
C GLN A 132 5.63 -2.60 -16.43
N GLY A 133 6.62 -1.72 -16.62
CA GLY A 133 6.44 -0.27 -16.49
C GLY A 133 6.13 0.19 -15.07
N LEU A 134 6.66 -0.53 -14.08
CA LEU A 134 6.62 -0.20 -12.66
C LEU A 134 8.04 -0.17 -12.10
N ASP A 135 8.32 0.81 -11.25
CA ASP A 135 9.53 0.84 -10.44
C ASP A 135 9.25 0.05 -9.16
N TRP A 136 10.07 -0.96 -8.86
CA TRP A 136 9.81 -1.86 -7.76
C TRP A 136 10.76 -1.63 -6.57
N LEU A 137 10.22 -1.81 -5.37
CA LEU A 137 11.00 -1.97 -4.15
C LEU A 137 10.50 -3.19 -3.37
N ARG A 138 11.37 -3.74 -2.53
CA ARG A 138 11.04 -4.71 -1.50
C ARG A 138 11.06 -4.05 -0.13
N ALA A 139 10.00 -4.22 0.65
CA ALA A 139 9.92 -3.88 2.05
C ALA A 139 9.90 -5.16 2.89
N GLN A 140 10.98 -5.41 3.61
CA GLN A 140 11.12 -6.57 4.49
C GLN A 140 10.99 -6.11 5.96
N PRO A 141 10.04 -6.66 6.74
CA PRO A 141 9.87 -6.27 8.14
C PRO A 141 11.12 -6.61 8.94
N ARG A 142 11.51 -5.71 9.84
CA ARG A 142 12.60 -5.95 10.80
C ARG A 142 12.13 -6.79 11.99
N ASN A 143 10.84 -6.76 12.30
CA ASN A 143 10.23 -7.63 13.29
C ASN A 143 9.92 -9.01 12.66
N PRO A 144 10.53 -10.11 13.13
CA PRO A 144 10.25 -11.46 12.62
C PRO A 144 8.82 -11.94 12.94
N GLU A 145 8.13 -11.33 13.90
CA GLU A 145 6.76 -11.67 14.30
C GLU A 145 5.70 -10.96 13.44
N ALA A 146 6.08 -10.26 12.37
CA ALA A 146 5.17 -9.52 11.52
C ALA A 146 4.18 -10.39 10.72
N GLY A 147 4.33 -11.72 10.70
CA GLY A 147 3.42 -12.63 10.02
C GLY A 147 3.57 -12.69 8.48
N PHE A 148 4.54 -11.97 7.92
CA PHE A 148 4.89 -12.04 6.50
C PHE A 148 6.40 -11.90 6.28
N THR A 149 6.87 -12.39 5.13
CA THR A 149 8.28 -12.40 4.77
C THR A 149 8.71 -11.06 4.16
N HIS A 150 7.97 -10.56 3.17
CA HIS A 150 8.19 -9.23 2.58
C HIS A 150 6.98 -8.78 1.76
N VAL A 151 6.98 -7.50 1.39
CA VAL A 151 6.08 -6.95 0.37
C VAL A 151 6.91 -6.27 -0.71
N ASP A 152 6.67 -6.65 -1.96
CA ASP A 152 7.17 -5.90 -3.11
C ASP A 152 6.12 -4.88 -3.55
N ILE A 153 6.52 -3.63 -3.73
CA ILE A 153 5.63 -2.51 -4.07
C ILE A 153 6.08 -1.91 -5.40
N GLY A 154 5.20 -1.99 -6.40
CA GLY A 154 5.40 -1.43 -7.73
C GLY A 154 4.78 -0.05 -7.80
N PHE A 155 5.60 0.96 -8.06
CA PHE A 155 5.20 2.34 -8.22
C PHE A 155 5.09 2.74 -9.68
N ARG A 156 4.16 3.65 -9.96
CA ARG A 156 4.02 4.34 -11.25
C ARG A 156 3.71 5.80 -10.98
N ASN A 157 4.51 6.71 -11.50
CA ASN A 157 4.30 8.16 -11.39
C ASN A 157 4.08 8.63 -9.93
N GLY A 158 4.83 8.07 -8.97
CA GLY A 158 4.75 8.42 -7.55
C GLY A 158 3.54 7.82 -6.81
N LEU A 159 2.80 6.90 -7.43
CA LEU A 159 1.67 6.20 -6.81
C LEU A 159 1.91 4.69 -6.76
N PRO A 160 1.53 4.00 -5.66
CA PRO A 160 1.57 2.55 -5.62
C PRO A 160 0.52 1.99 -6.58
N ALA A 161 0.95 1.12 -7.50
CA ALA A 161 0.08 0.51 -8.51
C ALA A 161 -0.14 -0.99 -8.27
N ARG A 162 0.85 -1.67 -7.67
CA ARG A 162 0.77 -3.10 -7.38
C ARG A 162 1.55 -3.46 -6.11
N LEU A 163 1.03 -4.42 -5.36
CA LEU A 163 1.74 -5.07 -4.26
C LEU A 163 1.81 -6.58 -4.51
N LEU A 164 2.92 -7.19 -4.11
CA LEU A 164 3.08 -8.63 -3.97
C LEU A 164 3.47 -8.92 -2.51
N LEU A 165 2.55 -9.46 -1.74
CA LEU A 165 2.78 -9.85 -0.35
C LEU A 165 3.14 -11.33 -0.29
N LEU A 166 4.33 -11.65 0.18
CA LEU A 166 4.72 -13.02 0.53
C LEU A 166 4.55 -13.23 2.03
N ASP A 167 3.60 -14.08 2.43
CA ASP A 167 3.35 -14.39 3.84
C ASP A 167 4.40 -15.35 4.44
N ALA A 168 4.27 -15.66 5.73
CA ALA A 168 5.18 -16.57 6.43
C ALA A 168 5.02 -18.05 6.01
N PHE A 169 3.93 -18.40 5.33
CA PHE A 169 3.65 -19.75 4.82
C PHE A 169 4.07 -19.91 3.34
N GLY A 170 4.66 -18.87 2.75
CA GLY A 170 5.09 -18.87 1.36
C GLY A 170 3.97 -18.61 0.35
N GLN A 171 2.80 -18.12 0.79
CA GLN A 171 1.72 -17.72 -0.12
C GLN A 171 1.91 -16.27 -0.57
N THR A 172 1.70 -16.04 -1.86
CA THR A 172 1.85 -14.74 -2.51
C THR A 172 0.49 -14.18 -2.86
N THR A 173 0.12 -13.09 -2.21
CA THR A 173 -1.06 -12.31 -2.58
C THR A 173 -0.65 -11.15 -3.47
N ARG A 174 -1.18 -11.13 -4.70
CA ARG A 174 -1.05 -9.98 -5.61
C ARG A 174 -2.23 -9.04 -5.40
N ILE A 175 -1.94 -7.75 -5.28
CA ILE A 175 -2.92 -6.69 -5.12
C ILE A 175 -2.65 -5.63 -6.19
N ASN A 176 -3.62 -5.38 -7.07
CA ASN A 176 -3.58 -4.26 -7.99
C ASN A 176 -4.36 -3.09 -7.38
N LEU A 177 -3.77 -1.90 -7.37
CA LEU A 177 -4.44 -0.68 -6.92
C LEU A 177 -4.81 0.17 -8.14
N SER A 178 -6.00 0.79 -8.08
CA SER A 178 -6.51 1.63 -9.16
C SER A 178 -7.32 2.79 -8.60
N ASN A 179 -7.60 3.78 -9.46
CA ASN A 179 -8.44 4.94 -9.14
C ASN A 179 -7.99 5.69 -7.87
N ILE A 180 -6.68 5.79 -7.66
CA ILE A 180 -6.12 6.42 -6.46
C ILE A 180 -6.30 7.93 -6.51
N THR A 181 -7.03 8.46 -5.54
CA THR A 181 -7.18 9.90 -5.30
C THR A 181 -6.35 10.29 -4.09
N ARG A 182 -5.38 11.18 -4.26
CA ARG A 182 -4.53 11.70 -3.18
C ARG A 182 -5.18 12.89 -2.49
N ASN A 183 -5.01 12.95 -1.18
CA ASN A 183 -5.44 14.03 -0.31
C ASN A 183 -6.92 14.46 -0.48
N PRO A 184 -7.89 13.54 -0.67
CA PRO A 184 -9.30 13.92 -0.65
C PRO A 184 -9.70 14.39 0.76
N ALA A 185 -10.71 15.27 0.81
CA ALA A 185 -11.40 15.56 2.06
C ALA A 185 -12.16 14.30 2.52
N LEU A 186 -11.80 13.77 3.69
CA LEU A 186 -12.42 12.58 4.29
C LEU A 186 -12.97 12.91 5.67
N ASP A 187 -14.24 12.58 5.87
CA ASP A 187 -14.90 12.58 7.17
C ASP A 187 -14.28 11.50 8.07
N ASP A 188 -13.99 11.85 9.32
CA ASP A 188 -13.43 10.92 10.32
C ASP A 188 -14.39 9.79 10.67
N ASN A 189 -15.70 10.01 10.50
CA ASN A 189 -16.71 8.97 10.73
C ASN A 189 -16.54 7.75 9.81
N ARG A 190 -15.87 7.90 8.65
CA ARG A 190 -15.55 6.77 7.76
C ARG A 190 -14.65 5.72 8.39
N PHE A 191 -13.91 6.09 9.44
CA PHE A 191 -12.95 5.23 10.13
C PHE A 191 -13.45 4.81 11.51
N THR A 192 -14.74 5.01 11.79
CA THR A 192 -15.39 4.55 13.01
C THR A 192 -16.18 3.28 12.73
N PHE A 193 -16.17 2.34 13.66
CA PHE A 193 -16.92 1.10 13.53
C PHE A 193 -17.70 0.80 14.81
N THR A 194 -18.97 0.51 14.64
CA THR A 194 -19.84 0.00 15.71
C THR A 194 -20.34 -1.37 15.27
N PRO A 195 -20.00 -2.45 16.00
CA PRO A 195 -20.50 -3.78 15.69
C PRO A 195 -22.03 -3.79 15.61
N PRO A 196 -22.63 -4.39 14.56
CA PRO A 196 -24.07 -4.58 14.48
C PRO A 196 -24.62 -5.40 15.67
N PRO A 197 -25.91 -5.24 16.02
CA PRO A 197 -26.53 -6.08 17.04
C PRO A 197 -26.41 -7.57 16.70
N GLY A 198 -26.06 -8.40 17.68
CA GLY A 198 -25.95 -9.85 17.51
C GLY A 198 -24.61 -10.35 16.96
N VAL A 199 -23.65 -9.46 16.70
CA VAL A 199 -22.29 -9.80 16.26
C VAL A 199 -21.40 -10.11 17.46
N ASP A 200 -20.68 -11.24 17.40
CA ASP A 200 -19.71 -11.60 18.43
C ASP A 200 -18.46 -10.72 18.35
N VAL A 201 -17.93 -10.29 19.50
CA VAL A 201 -16.76 -9.40 19.57
C VAL A 201 -15.62 -10.11 20.28
N VAL A 202 -14.65 -10.56 19.49
CA VAL A 202 -13.45 -11.24 19.96
C VAL A 202 -12.34 -10.22 20.19
N ASN A 203 -11.80 -10.21 21.42
CA ASN A 203 -10.65 -9.40 21.80
C ASN A 203 -9.37 -10.21 21.60
N MET A 204 -8.51 -9.79 20.66
CA MET A 204 -7.14 -10.32 20.61
C MET A 204 -6.24 -9.42 21.47
N GLN A 205 -5.51 -10.04 22.39
CA GLN A 205 -4.56 -9.39 23.30
C GLN A 205 -3.19 -9.22 22.66
#